data_AF-A0A1G2YIF2-F1
#
_entry.id   AF-A0A1G2YIF2-F1
#
_cell.length_a   1.000
_cell.length_b   1.000
_cell.length_c   1.000
_cell.angle_alpha   90.00
_cell.angle_beta   90.00
_cell.angle_gamma   90.00
#
_symmetry.space_group_name_H-M   'P 1'
#
loop_
_entity.id
_entity.type
_entity.pdbx_description
1 polymer ?
#
loop_
_entity_poly.entity_id
_entity_poly.type
_entity_poly.pdbx_seq_one_letter_code
_entity_poly.pdbx_strand_id
1 'polypeptide(L)'
;MRVELRCCLDKFFTALTWLIIFAIIIVLLLILGPILSKGTSAVLFTDTVEFRKMQVALFSRGNEKQLFAEKNQTAAARQKVYDAIDNFKNGIDTKALTEKVRNLYRRCGQELRAKNLSNQQYTEIRAILKDIRDRLEIAFASNDKNKILENIGYVIQYRQDERFNGTSAHEFFTIAENFSKSVENTDLAKLSEYTKELQEVENLLTQLFGPRPGLPSAATAINQFGATRLDLAQSLLDKILWKEQWVTKENQKSLVKTRTSRSQGFAGTQIEPIFEYLKNDLDKMMLPKFKFYWQYFIDDSTPGHYFGGIGPEILGTLLLTLLSMVFVIPLGVISAAYLTEFSSDNLIIKIIRICINSLAGVPSIIFGLFGLAFFVLFLLPAFGFASKPCILTASMTLSILTLPVMIRSSEEAIKAVPATYKEASLALGAGKFKTFILVTLPAALPGILTGVILSLSRVAGETAPILFTGAVALGPVPRSIFDSTRTLSYGSYDMAVGDRLAMMVPHNQYGMVASLILLVLCLNAMAIILRTKLFKRLHGH
;
A
#
# COMPACT_ATOMS: atom_id res chain seq x y z
N MET A 1 18.16 -54.51 27.42
CA MET A 1 17.25 -53.39 27.84
C MET A 1 15.90 -54.01 28.22
N ARG A 2 15.34 -53.74 29.41
CA ARG A 2 14.06 -54.32 29.85
C ARG A 2 12.92 -53.84 28.94
N VAL A 3 12.04 -54.74 28.51
CA VAL A 3 10.93 -54.47 27.56
C VAL A 3 10.03 -53.34 28.04
N GLU A 4 9.79 -53.26 29.36
CA GLU A 4 9.01 -52.19 29.99
C GLU A 4 9.64 -50.80 29.81
N LEU A 5 10.98 -50.72 29.89
CA LEU A 5 11.72 -49.48 29.70
C LEU A 5 11.59 -48.98 28.26
N ARG A 6 11.60 -49.91 27.28
CA ARG A 6 11.40 -49.61 25.86
C ARG A 6 10.00 -49.08 25.58
N CYS A 7 8.97 -49.72 26.12
CA CYS A 7 7.58 -49.28 25.95
C CYS A 7 7.32 -47.90 26.59
N CYS A 8 7.95 -47.62 27.74
CA CYS A 8 7.90 -46.30 28.37
C CYS A 8 8.60 -45.22 27.51
N LEU A 9 9.80 -45.52 27.00
CA LEU A 9 10.54 -44.64 26.09
C LEU A 9 9.75 -44.36 24.80
N ASP A 10 9.15 -45.38 24.17
CA ASP A 10 8.38 -45.20 22.93
C ASP A 10 7.15 -44.29 23.14
N LYS A 11 6.44 -44.45 24.27
CA LYS A 11 5.33 -43.56 24.65
C LYS A 11 5.81 -42.14 24.92
N PHE A 12 6.94 -41.98 25.60
CA PHE A 12 7.53 -40.68 25.88
C PHE A 12 7.95 -39.96 24.58
N PHE A 13 8.66 -40.63 23.67
CA PHE A 13 9.06 -40.05 22.37
C PHE A 13 7.86 -39.71 21.49
N THR A 14 6.82 -40.54 21.49
CA THR A 14 5.57 -40.26 20.77
C THR A 14 4.91 -39.01 21.35
N ALA A 15 4.77 -38.91 22.68
CA ALA A 15 4.21 -37.74 23.35
C ALA A 15 5.02 -36.47 23.08
N LEU A 16 6.36 -36.57 23.11
CA LEU A 16 7.26 -35.45 22.80
C LEU A 16 7.10 -35.00 21.35
N THR A 17 6.96 -35.93 20.40
CA THR A 17 6.73 -35.62 18.98
C THR A 17 5.41 -34.87 18.78
N TRP A 18 4.33 -35.33 19.43
CA TRP A 18 3.04 -34.63 19.40
C TRP A 18 3.12 -33.23 20.02
N LEU A 19 3.82 -33.08 21.14
CA LEU A 19 4.02 -31.79 21.79
C LEU A 19 4.77 -30.82 20.87
N ILE A 20 5.82 -31.27 20.18
CA ILE A 20 6.58 -30.47 19.22
C ILE A 20 5.70 -30.07 18.03
N ILE A 21 4.94 -31.00 17.46
CA ILE A 21 4.02 -30.71 16.35
C ILE A 21 2.99 -29.67 16.77
N PHE A 22 2.40 -29.82 17.96
CA PHE A 22 1.42 -28.88 18.49
C PHE A 22 2.03 -27.49 18.75
N ALA A 23 3.24 -27.44 19.30
CA ALA A 23 3.97 -26.19 19.49
C ALA A 23 4.24 -25.48 18.15
N ILE A 24 4.67 -26.21 17.11
CA ILE A 24 4.88 -25.66 15.76
C ILE A 24 3.57 -25.12 15.19
N ILE A 25 2.46 -25.86 15.33
CA ILE A 25 1.13 -25.43 14.85
C ILE A 25 0.69 -24.15 15.58
N ILE A 26 0.85 -24.08 16.90
CA ILE A 26 0.52 -22.87 17.67
C ILE A 26 1.34 -21.68 17.18
N VAL A 27 2.66 -21.84 17.03
CA VAL A 27 3.53 -20.77 16.55
C VAL A 27 3.13 -20.32 15.14
N LEU A 28 2.82 -21.26 14.25
CA LEU A 28 2.32 -20.95 12.91
C LEU A 28 1.00 -20.20 12.96
N LEU A 29 0.05 -20.59 13.82
CA LEU A 29 -1.23 -19.89 13.97
C LEU A 29 -1.07 -18.49 14.57
N LEU A 30 -0.16 -18.32 15.54
CA LEU A 30 0.13 -17.01 16.13
C LEU A 30 0.77 -16.05 15.13
N ILE A 31 1.60 -16.55 14.21
CA ILE A 31 2.23 -15.73 13.17
C ILE A 31 1.28 -15.50 11.99
N LEU A 32 0.69 -16.57 11.44
CA LEU A 32 -0.13 -16.51 10.22
C LEU A 32 -1.54 -15.98 10.47
N GLY A 33 -2.12 -16.21 11.65
CA GLY A 33 -3.48 -15.80 11.98
C GLY A 33 -3.71 -14.29 11.78
N PRO A 34 -2.89 -13.41 12.38
CA PRO A 34 -2.98 -11.97 12.17
C PRO A 34 -2.71 -11.55 10.72
N ILE A 35 -1.77 -12.20 10.04
CA ILE A 35 -1.43 -11.90 8.63
C ILE A 35 -2.61 -12.20 7.72
N LEU A 36 -3.21 -13.38 7.86
CA LEU A 36 -4.37 -13.79 7.07
C LEU A 36 -5.61 -12.96 7.41
N SER A 37 -5.85 -12.70 8.69
CA SER A 37 -6.98 -11.87 9.15
C SER A 37 -6.88 -10.43 8.66
N LYS A 38 -5.70 -9.80 8.73
CA LYS A 38 -5.50 -8.47 8.16
C LYS A 38 -5.44 -8.49 6.63
N GLY A 39 -4.94 -9.56 6.04
CA GLY A 39 -4.86 -9.72 4.58
C GLY A 39 -6.23 -9.86 3.94
N THR A 40 -7.20 -10.52 4.59
CA THR A 40 -8.58 -10.56 4.09
C THR A 40 -9.21 -9.17 4.00
N SER A 41 -8.77 -8.23 4.84
CA SER A 41 -9.23 -6.83 4.79
C SER A 41 -8.83 -6.10 3.50
N ALA A 42 -7.90 -6.62 2.69
CA ALA A 42 -7.60 -6.08 1.37
C ALA A 42 -8.76 -6.31 0.37
N VAL A 43 -9.52 -7.38 0.57
CA VAL A 43 -10.59 -7.83 -0.33
C VAL A 43 -11.97 -7.57 0.27
N LEU A 44 -12.11 -7.72 1.60
CA LEU A 44 -13.34 -7.52 2.35
C LEU A 44 -13.19 -6.28 3.22
N PHE A 45 -13.85 -5.19 2.85
CA PHE A 45 -13.80 -3.95 3.62
C PHE A 45 -15.08 -3.15 3.47
N THR A 46 -15.24 -2.13 4.30
CA THR A 46 -16.30 -1.15 4.15
C THR A 46 -15.79 0.01 3.30
N ASP A 47 -16.28 0.09 2.07
CA ASP A 47 -15.95 1.15 1.12
C ASP A 47 -16.66 2.46 1.47
N THR A 48 -16.16 3.56 0.91
CA THR A 48 -16.77 4.89 1.03
C THR A 48 -17.18 5.43 -0.33
N VAL A 49 -17.87 6.57 -0.35
CA VAL A 49 -18.14 7.30 -1.60
C VAL A 49 -16.86 7.64 -2.36
N GLU A 50 -15.73 7.83 -1.68
CA GLU A 50 -14.44 8.13 -2.33
C GLU A 50 -13.91 6.92 -3.11
N PHE A 51 -14.07 5.71 -2.59
CA PHE A 51 -13.77 4.49 -3.34
C PHE A 51 -14.64 4.38 -4.59
N ARG A 52 -15.93 4.68 -4.49
CA ARG A 52 -16.87 4.61 -5.62
C ARG A 52 -16.57 5.67 -6.68
N LYS A 53 -16.17 6.89 -6.27
CA LYS A 53 -15.64 7.91 -7.19
C LYS A 53 -14.41 7.42 -7.94
N MET A 54 -13.48 6.82 -7.22
CA MET A 54 -12.24 6.29 -7.79
C MET A 54 -12.49 5.11 -8.74
N GLN A 55 -13.42 4.20 -8.43
CA GLN A 55 -13.77 3.09 -9.32
C GLN A 55 -14.33 3.58 -10.68
N VAL A 56 -15.17 4.62 -10.67
CA VAL A 56 -15.68 5.22 -11.90
C VAL A 56 -14.57 5.97 -12.64
N ALA A 57 -13.80 6.80 -11.94
CA ALA A 57 -12.81 7.68 -12.55
C ALA A 57 -11.58 6.96 -13.11
N LEU A 58 -11.04 5.95 -12.40
CA LEU A 58 -9.82 5.26 -12.81
C LEU A 58 -10.09 3.98 -13.59
N PHE A 59 -11.20 3.29 -13.30
CA PHE A 59 -11.47 1.96 -13.86
C PHE A 59 -12.71 1.92 -14.75
N SER A 60 -13.44 3.03 -14.90
CA SER A 60 -14.73 3.07 -15.62
C SER A 60 -15.75 2.04 -15.08
N ARG A 61 -15.74 1.80 -13.76
CA ARG A 61 -16.59 0.82 -13.08
C ARG A 61 -17.52 1.49 -12.09
N GLY A 62 -18.83 1.25 -12.22
CA GLY A 62 -19.84 1.72 -11.28
C GLY A 62 -21.05 2.34 -11.97
N ASN A 63 -22.05 2.75 -11.19
CA ASN A 63 -23.23 3.42 -11.69
C ASN A 63 -23.07 4.94 -11.50
N GLU A 64 -22.84 5.68 -12.59
CA GLU A 64 -22.64 7.13 -12.54
C GLU A 64 -23.86 7.88 -12.00
N LYS A 65 -25.08 7.43 -12.30
CA LYS A 65 -26.31 8.05 -11.79
C LYS A 65 -26.41 7.92 -10.27
N GLN A 66 -26.10 6.73 -9.75
CA GLN A 66 -26.06 6.50 -8.30
C GLN A 66 -24.96 7.31 -7.64
N LEU A 67 -23.77 7.36 -8.25
CA LEU A 67 -22.64 8.14 -7.75
C LEU A 67 -22.95 9.64 -7.70
N PHE A 68 -23.68 10.16 -8.69
CA PHE A 68 -24.12 11.56 -8.71
C PHE A 68 -25.05 11.88 -7.52
N ALA A 69 -26.01 11.00 -7.22
CA ALA A 69 -26.88 11.16 -6.06
C ALA A 69 -26.09 11.13 -4.74
N GLU A 70 -25.15 10.20 -4.60
CA GLU A 70 -24.29 10.09 -3.42
C GLU A 70 -23.35 11.29 -3.25
N LYS A 71 -22.81 11.82 -4.36
CA LYS A 71 -22.02 13.07 -4.37
C LYS A 71 -22.83 14.24 -3.84
N ASN A 72 -24.08 14.40 -4.26
CA ASN A 72 -24.93 15.49 -3.79
C ASN A 72 -25.29 15.34 -2.30
N GLN A 73 -25.60 14.11 -1.86
CA GLN A 73 -25.88 13.82 -0.46
C GLN A 73 -24.68 14.13 0.45
N THR A 74 -23.48 13.69 0.05
CA THR A 74 -22.26 13.95 0.84
C THR A 74 -21.82 15.41 0.77
N ALA A 75 -22.03 16.10 -0.35
CA ALA A 75 -21.73 17.51 -0.50
C ALA A 75 -22.50 18.36 0.53
N ALA A 76 -23.80 18.10 0.74
CA ALA A 76 -24.59 18.85 1.72
C ALA A 76 -24.06 18.70 3.16
N ALA A 77 -23.60 17.50 3.55
CA ALA A 77 -23.03 17.26 4.87
C ALA A 77 -21.63 17.90 5.02
N ARG A 78 -20.79 17.79 3.99
CA ARG A 78 -19.43 18.36 3.97
C ARG A 78 -19.43 19.88 3.86
N GLN A 79 -20.43 20.47 3.22
CA GLN A 79 -20.51 21.93 3.04
C GLN A 79 -20.54 22.66 4.38
N LYS A 80 -21.25 22.13 5.37
CA LYS A 80 -21.27 22.69 6.74
C LYS A 80 -19.87 22.78 7.37
N VAL A 81 -19.02 21.79 7.10
CA VAL A 81 -17.63 21.75 7.57
C VAL A 81 -16.81 22.81 6.84
N TYR A 82 -16.95 22.90 5.52
CA TYR A 82 -16.22 23.88 4.72
C TYR A 82 -16.62 25.31 5.05
N ASP A 83 -17.92 25.59 5.18
CA ASP A 83 -18.43 26.92 5.53
C ASP A 83 -17.88 27.38 6.88
N ALA A 84 -17.88 26.50 7.88
CA ALA A 84 -17.41 26.85 9.21
C ALA A 84 -15.88 27.04 9.27
N ILE A 85 -15.12 26.26 8.48
CA ILE A 85 -13.68 26.49 8.30
C ILE A 85 -13.41 27.81 7.59
N ASP A 86 -14.10 28.08 6.48
CA ASP A 86 -13.90 29.29 5.69
C ASP A 86 -14.30 30.54 6.46
N ASN A 87 -15.40 30.49 7.21
CA ASN A 87 -15.82 31.57 8.09
C ASN A 87 -14.76 31.89 9.14
N PHE A 88 -14.22 30.88 9.81
CA PHE A 88 -13.16 31.08 10.79
C PHE A 88 -11.87 31.56 10.12
N LYS A 89 -11.44 30.94 9.01
CA LYS A 89 -10.23 31.32 8.25
C LYS A 89 -10.26 32.77 7.79
N ASN A 90 -11.40 33.22 7.28
CA ASN A 90 -11.66 34.62 6.92
C ASN A 90 -11.61 35.58 8.13
N GLY A 91 -11.58 35.05 9.35
CA GLY A 91 -11.42 35.79 10.60
C GLY A 91 -10.00 35.85 11.14
N ILE A 92 -9.13 34.90 10.80
CA ILE A 92 -7.78 34.76 11.36
C ILE A 92 -6.64 34.97 10.34
N ASP A 93 -6.86 34.76 9.04
CA ASP A 93 -5.82 34.97 8.01
C ASP A 93 -5.76 36.46 7.58
N THR A 94 -5.27 37.30 8.48
CA THR A 94 -5.18 38.76 8.31
C THR A 94 -4.34 39.17 7.10
N LYS A 95 -3.36 38.35 6.71
CA LYS A 95 -2.52 38.59 5.51
C LYS A 95 -3.32 38.41 4.22
N ALA A 96 -4.04 37.30 4.08
CA ALA A 96 -4.89 37.06 2.92
C ALA A 96 -6.03 38.10 2.83
N LEU A 97 -6.62 38.48 3.97
CA LEU A 97 -7.65 39.53 4.03
C LEU A 97 -7.12 40.89 3.58
N THR A 98 -5.92 41.27 4.01
CA THR A 98 -5.26 42.53 3.60
C THR A 98 -5.07 42.57 2.08
N GLU A 99 -4.59 41.47 1.49
CA GLU A 99 -4.41 41.38 0.04
C GLU A 99 -5.76 41.44 -0.71
N LYS A 100 -6.76 40.72 -0.21
CA LYS A 100 -8.13 40.72 -0.76
C LYS A 100 -8.74 42.13 -0.75
N VAL A 101 -8.63 42.84 0.37
CA VAL A 101 -9.11 44.24 0.54
C VAL A 101 -8.39 45.20 -0.41
N ARG A 102 -7.07 45.04 -0.62
CA ARG A 102 -6.31 45.83 -1.60
C ARG A 102 -6.76 45.57 -3.05
N ASN A 103 -6.99 44.32 -3.41
CA ASN A 103 -7.46 43.96 -4.75
C ASN A 103 -8.89 44.45 -4.98
N LEU A 104 -9.75 44.34 -3.97
CA LEU A 104 -11.12 44.85 -4.00
C LEU A 104 -11.14 46.37 -4.17
N TYR A 105 -10.22 47.09 -3.51
CA TYR A 105 -10.09 48.56 -3.64
C TYR A 105 -9.69 48.97 -5.06
N ARG A 106 -8.83 48.18 -5.72
CA ARG A 106 -8.46 48.40 -7.13
C ARG A 106 -9.66 48.17 -8.05
N ARG A 107 -10.35 47.03 -7.91
CA ARG A 107 -11.51 46.65 -8.72
C ARG A 107 -12.68 47.63 -8.58
N CYS A 108 -13.11 47.93 -7.36
CA CYS A 108 -14.18 48.89 -7.11
C CYS A 108 -13.82 50.30 -7.61
N GLY A 109 -12.53 50.65 -7.61
CA GLY A 109 -12.06 51.90 -8.21
C GLY A 109 -12.25 51.97 -9.73
N GLN A 110 -12.05 50.86 -10.43
CA GLN A 110 -12.27 50.77 -11.88
C GLN A 110 -13.77 50.83 -12.20
N GLU A 111 -14.60 50.14 -11.43
CA GLU A 111 -16.07 50.18 -11.57
C GLU A 111 -16.64 51.58 -11.34
N LEU A 112 -16.12 52.31 -10.34
CA LEU A 112 -16.51 53.70 -10.10
C LEU A 112 -16.11 54.65 -11.24
N ARG A 113 -14.99 54.39 -11.93
CA ARG A 113 -14.61 55.15 -13.14
C ARG A 113 -15.50 54.86 -14.33
N ALA A 114 -16.08 53.66 -14.39
CA ALA A 114 -16.99 53.25 -15.46
C ALA A 114 -18.41 53.81 -15.28
N LYS A 115 -18.74 54.36 -14.10
CA LYS A 115 -19.98 55.10 -13.87
C LYS A 115 -19.87 56.53 -14.40
N ASN A 116 -20.97 57.06 -14.94
CA ASN A 116 -21.10 58.46 -15.38
C ASN A 116 -21.20 59.43 -14.18
N LEU A 117 -20.15 59.49 -13.35
CA LEU A 117 -20.06 60.38 -12.19
C LEU A 117 -19.31 61.66 -12.56
N SER A 118 -19.62 62.79 -11.90
CA SER A 118 -18.80 64.00 -12.02
C SER A 118 -17.43 63.80 -11.38
N ASN A 119 -16.40 64.54 -11.83
CA ASN A 119 -15.05 64.45 -11.28
C ASN A 119 -15.00 64.69 -9.76
N GLN A 120 -15.86 65.59 -9.25
CA GLN A 120 -15.96 65.88 -7.83
C GLN A 120 -16.59 64.69 -7.07
N GLN A 121 -17.71 64.15 -7.56
CA GLN A 121 -18.37 62.98 -6.95
C GLN A 121 -17.47 61.74 -6.95
N TYR A 122 -16.74 61.51 -8.04
CA TYR A 122 -15.77 60.40 -8.12
C TYR A 122 -14.66 60.56 -7.07
N THR A 123 -14.12 61.77 -6.90
CA THR A 123 -13.03 62.03 -5.95
C THR A 123 -13.49 61.83 -4.50
N GLU A 124 -14.69 62.32 -4.17
CA GLU A 124 -15.31 62.14 -2.85
C GLU A 124 -15.56 60.67 -2.53
N ILE A 125 -16.17 59.91 -3.44
CA ILE A 125 -16.45 58.47 -3.23
C ILE A 125 -15.13 57.68 -3.15
N ARG A 126 -14.12 58.05 -3.94
CA ARG A 126 -12.81 57.38 -3.92
C ARG A 126 -12.05 57.62 -2.61
N ALA A 127 -12.20 58.80 -2.01
CA ALA A 127 -11.61 59.10 -0.69
C ALA A 127 -12.25 58.23 0.40
N ILE A 128 -13.59 58.15 0.43
CA ILE A 128 -14.32 57.28 1.38
C ILE A 128 -13.89 55.81 1.20
N LEU A 129 -13.79 55.35 -0.04
CA LEU A 129 -13.37 53.99 -0.36
C LEU A 129 -11.92 53.69 0.08
N LYS A 130 -11.04 54.70 0.04
CA LYS A 130 -9.67 54.59 0.56
C LYS A 130 -9.68 54.48 2.09
N ASP A 131 -10.48 55.29 2.76
CA ASP A 131 -10.62 55.24 4.21
C ASP A 131 -11.21 53.90 4.68
N ILE A 132 -12.22 53.35 3.98
CA ILE A 132 -12.76 52.01 4.24
C ILE A 132 -11.65 50.95 4.19
N ARG A 133 -10.81 50.97 3.14
CA ARG A 133 -9.67 50.06 3.00
C ARG A 133 -8.68 50.23 4.15
N ASP A 134 -8.28 51.46 4.44
CA ASP A 134 -7.24 51.76 5.44
C ASP A 134 -7.71 51.37 6.85
N ARG A 135 -8.99 51.59 7.17
CA ARG A 135 -9.62 51.17 8.42
C ARG A 135 -9.66 49.65 8.57
N LEU A 136 -9.94 48.91 7.48
CA LEU A 136 -9.85 47.45 7.48
C LEU A 136 -8.42 46.96 7.66
N GLU A 137 -7.42 47.56 6.99
CA GLU A 137 -6.02 47.19 7.18
C GLU A 137 -5.56 47.45 8.63
N ILE A 138 -5.99 48.56 9.25
CA ILE A 138 -5.72 48.86 10.67
C ILE A 138 -6.39 47.83 11.58
N ALA A 139 -7.64 47.43 11.29
CA ALA A 139 -8.35 46.41 12.04
C ALA A 139 -7.64 45.05 11.95
N PHE A 140 -7.21 44.63 10.75
CA PHE A 140 -6.51 43.35 10.56
C PHE A 140 -5.12 43.30 11.21
N ALA A 141 -4.48 44.46 11.38
CA ALA A 141 -3.16 44.56 12.01
C ALA A 141 -3.22 44.73 13.55
N SER A 142 -4.41 44.90 14.12
CA SER A 142 -4.57 45.16 15.55
C SER A 142 -4.81 43.87 16.34
N ASN A 143 -4.24 43.82 17.55
CA ASN A 143 -4.53 42.79 18.55
C ASN A 143 -5.50 43.28 19.63
N ASP A 144 -5.99 44.51 19.53
CA ASP A 144 -6.91 45.13 20.49
C ASP A 144 -8.34 45.07 19.97
N LYS A 145 -9.17 44.30 20.66
CA LYS A 145 -10.59 44.09 20.31
C LYS A 145 -11.35 45.41 20.20
N ASN A 146 -11.09 46.38 21.07
CA ASN A 146 -11.80 47.67 21.03
C ASN A 146 -11.44 48.46 19.77
N LYS A 147 -10.16 48.50 19.44
CA LYS A 147 -9.66 49.16 18.22
C LYS A 147 -10.17 48.47 16.97
N ILE A 148 -10.29 47.15 16.96
CA ILE A 148 -10.87 46.40 15.85
C ILE A 148 -12.35 46.79 15.65
N LEU A 149 -13.16 46.73 16.71
CA LEU A 149 -14.59 47.04 16.63
C LEU A 149 -14.86 48.49 16.23
N GLU A 150 -14.04 49.43 16.68
CA GLU A 150 -14.14 50.85 16.26
C GLU A 150 -13.92 51.01 14.75
N ASN A 151 -12.83 50.42 14.22
CA ASN A 151 -12.50 50.53 12.80
C ASN A 151 -13.49 49.76 11.91
N ILE A 152 -13.98 48.61 12.35
CA ILE A 152 -15.06 47.87 11.68
C ILE A 152 -16.37 48.68 11.71
N GLY A 153 -16.73 49.28 12.84
CA GLY A 153 -17.93 50.10 12.97
C GLY A 153 -17.94 51.27 11.97
N TYR A 154 -16.78 51.91 11.77
CA TYR A 154 -16.60 52.94 10.75
C TYR A 154 -16.80 52.41 9.31
N VAL A 155 -16.50 51.14 9.04
CA VAL A 155 -16.70 50.54 7.71
C VAL A 155 -18.17 50.20 7.51
N ILE A 156 -18.84 49.63 8.53
CA ILE A 156 -20.23 49.16 8.44
C ILE A 156 -21.24 50.30 8.27
N GLN A 157 -20.98 51.51 8.78
CA GLN A 157 -21.87 52.67 8.59
C GLN A 157 -22.11 53.02 7.10
N TYR A 158 -21.19 52.68 6.20
CA TYR A 158 -21.34 52.94 4.76
C TYR A 158 -22.07 51.82 4.01
N ARG A 159 -22.59 50.79 4.70
CA ARG A 159 -23.23 49.62 4.08
C ARG A 159 -24.46 49.96 3.25
N GLN A 160 -25.25 50.95 3.69
CA GLN A 160 -26.49 51.38 3.01
C GLN A 160 -26.28 52.63 2.15
N ASP A 161 -25.03 53.02 1.91
CA ASP A 161 -24.73 54.21 1.13
C ASP A 161 -24.96 53.96 -0.36
N GLU A 162 -25.97 54.65 -0.92
CA GLU A 162 -26.41 54.50 -2.30
C GLU A 162 -25.31 54.77 -3.34
N ARG A 163 -24.27 55.52 -2.95
CA ARG A 163 -23.11 55.83 -3.80
C ARG A 163 -22.36 54.58 -4.27
N PHE A 164 -22.46 53.50 -3.49
CA PHE A 164 -21.81 52.21 -3.76
C PHE A 164 -22.70 51.18 -4.49
N ASN A 165 -23.97 51.50 -4.79
CA ASN A 165 -24.87 50.55 -5.46
C ASN A 165 -24.36 50.15 -6.85
N GLY A 166 -24.33 48.86 -7.16
CA GLY A 166 -23.84 48.36 -8.45
C GLY A 166 -22.31 48.35 -8.61
N THR A 167 -21.56 48.43 -7.50
CA THR A 167 -20.11 48.13 -7.46
C THR A 167 -19.84 46.94 -6.53
N SER A 168 -18.62 46.42 -6.56
CA SER A 168 -18.15 45.37 -5.66
C SER A 168 -17.89 45.86 -4.22
N ALA A 169 -18.28 47.10 -3.88
CA ALA A 169 -18.04 47.67 -2.55
C ALA A 169 -18.75 46.89 -1.43
N HIS A 170 -19.87 46.23 -1.73
CA HIS A 170 -20.59 45.40 -0.77
C HIS A 170 -19.70 44.32 -0.11
N GLU A 171 -18.73 43.79 -0.86
CA GLU A 171 -17.81 42.79 -0.35
C GLU A 171 -16.93 43.31 0.80
N PHE A 172 -16.62 44.62 0.87
CA PHE A 172 -15.89 45.19 2.01
C PHE A 172 -16.70 45.06 3.30
N PHE A 173 -18.01 45.33 3.23
CA PHE A 173 -18.90 45.26 4.38
C PHE A 173 -19.10 43.81 4.83
N THR A 174 -19.22 42.88 3.88
CA THR A 174 -19.26 41.43 4.18
C THR A 174 -17.98 40.97 4.88
N ILE A 175 -16.81 41.40 4.39
CA ILE A 175 -15.52 41.09 5.03
C ILE A 175 -15.47 41.68 6.44
N ALA A 176 -15.88 42.93 6.62
CA ALA A 176 -15.91 43.60 7.93
C ALA A 176 -16.81 42.88 8.94
N GLU A 177 -18.01 42.47 8.54
CA GLU A 177 -18.96 41.73 9.38
C GLU A 177 -18.44 40.35 9.76
N ASN A 178 -17.87 39.62 8.81
CA ASN A 178 -17.30 38.30 9.06
C ASN A 178 -16.08 38.38 9.98
N PHE A 179 -15.22 39.39 9.79
CA PHE A 179 -14.08 39.62 10.66
C PHE A 179 -14.54 40.01 12.07
N SER A 180 -15.55 40.88 12.22
CA SER A 180 -16.15 41.23 13.51
C SER A 180 -16.65 40.01 14.29
N LYS A 181 -17.46 39.17 13.63
CA LYS A 181 -18.01 37.94 14.22
C LYS A 181 -16.94 36.94 14.64
N SER A 182 -15.82 36.94 13.92
CA SER A 182 -14.67 36.08 14.23
C SER A 182 -13.91 36.61 15.44
N VAL A 183 -13.69 37.91 15.53
CA VAL A 183 -12.98 38.59 16.63
C VAL A 183 -13.79 38.58 17.93
N GLU A 184 -15.12 38.54 17.88
CA GLU A 184 -15.97 38.48 19.06
C GLU A 184 -15.72 37.24 19.93
N ASN A 185 -15.44 36.10 19.29
CA ASN A 185 -15.37 34.77 19.91
C ASN A 185 -13.96 34.14 19.82
N THR A 186 -12.93 34.89 19.43
CA THR A 186 -11.56 34.36 19.23
C THR A 186 -10.56 35.10 20.12
N ASP A 187 -9.69 34.33 20.77
CA ASP A 187 -8.53 34.87 21.50
C ASP A 187 -7.45 35.36 20.51
N LEU A 188 -7.33 36.68 20.36
CA LEU A 188 -6.40 37.32 19.43
C LEU A 188 -4.93 37.05 19.76
N ALA A 189 -4.60 36.64 20.98
CA ALA A 189 -3.23 36.30 21.35
C ALA A 189 -2.76 34.96 20.73
N LYS A 190 -3.71 34.10 20.32
CA LYS A 190 -3.45 32.74 19.80
C LYS A 190 -3.59 32.60 18.28
N LEU A 191 -3.71 33.70 17.53
CA LEU A 191 -3.94 33.68 16.07
C LEU A 191 -2.92 32.83 15.30
N SER A 192 -1.64 32.88 15.68
CA SER A 192 -0.58 32.09 15.03
C SER A 192 -0.71 30.60 15.31
N GLU A 193 -1.14 30.22 16.52
CA GLU A 193 -1.43 28.84 16.91
C GLU A 193 -2.67 28.33 16.15
N TYR A 194 -3.76 29.09 16.12
CA TYR A 194 -4.97 28.75 15.36
C TYR A 194 -4.69 28.55 13.88
N THR A 195 -3.88 29.41 13.27
CA THR A 195 -3.54 29.30 11.84
C THR A 195 -2.79 28.00 11.55
N LYS A 196 -1.81 27.65 12.39
CA LYS A 196 -1.02 26.42 12.23
C LYS A 196 -1.87 25.18 12.46
N GLU A 197 -2.70 25.17 13.51
CA GLU A 197 -3.58 24.05 13.81
C GLU A 197 -4.66 23.88 12.74
N LEU A 198 -5.23 24.97 12.23
CA LEU A 198 -6.21 24.94 11.17
C LEU A 198 -5.61 24.35 9.88
N GLN A 199 -4.39 24.75 9.51
CA GLN A 199 -3.71 24.22 8.34
C GLN A 199 -3.54 22.69 8.42
N GLU A 200 -3.22 22.17 9.62
CA GLU A 200 -3.11 20.72 9.82
C GLU A 200 -4.47 20.03 9.70
N VAL A 201 -5.53 20.61 10.25
CA VAL A 201 -6.91 20.11 10.12
C VAL A 201 -7.36 20.13 8.65
N GLU A 202 -7.08 21.19 7.90
CA GLU A 202 -7.38 21.28 6.46
C GLU A 202 -6.65 20.19 5.66
N ASN A 203 -5.39 19.91 5.98
CA ASN A 203 -4.62 18.83 5.34
C ASN A 203 -5.23 17.46 5.63
N LEU A 204 -5.64 17.20 6.87
CA LEU A 204 -6.28 15.95 7.25
C LEU A 204 -7.68 15.79 6.63
N LEU A 205 -8.45 16.87 6.55
CA LEU A 205 -9.76 16.89 5.87
C LEU A 205 -9.62 16.65 4.37
N THR A 206 -8.55 17.17 3.76
CA THR A 206 -8.24 16.88 2.35
C THR A 206 -7.91 15.40 2.15
N GLN A 207 -7.18 14.77 3.07
CA GLN A 207 -6.96 13.31 3.03
C GLN A 207 -8.25 12.52 3.29
N LEU A 208 -9.17 13.03 4.11
CA LEU A 208 -10.42 12.36 4.45
C LEU A 208 -11.46 12.45 3.32
N PHE A 209 -11.69 13.64 2.76
CA PHE A 209 -12.75 13.91 1.79
C PHE A 209 -12.29 14.06 0.35
N GLY A 210 -10.98 14.14 0.13
CA GLY A 210 -10.39 14.50 -1.16
C GLY A 210 -10.31 16.02 -1.35
N PRO A 211 -9.87 16.48 -2.55
CA PRO A 211 -9.80 17.89 -2.86
C PRO A 211 -11.18 18.55 -2.81
N ARG A 212 -11.24 19.81 -2.36
CA ARG A 212 -12.50 20.55 -2.29
C ARG A 212 -13.14 20.69 -3.69
N PRO A 213 -14.48 20.74 -3.78
CA PRO A 213 -15.17 20.99 -5.05
C PRO A 213 -14.65 22.27 -5.73
N GLY A 214 -14.35 22.19 -7.04
CA GLY A 214 -13.88 23.32 -7.83
C GLY A 214 -12.36 23.54 -7.85
N LEU A 215 -11.59 22.84 -7.01
CA LEU A 215 -10.13 22.80 -7.13
C LEU A 215 -9.70 21.82 -8.24
N PRO A 216 -8.59 22.08 -8.96
CA PRO A 216 -8.07 21.15 -9.93
C PRO A 216 -7.75 19.80 -9.27
N SER A 217 -8.08 18.71 -9.97
CA SER A 217 -7.77 17.37 -9.49
C SER A 217 -6.24 17.19 -9.43
N ALA A 218 -5.75 16.59 -8.36
CA ALA A 218 -4.32 16.35 -8.19
C ALA A 218 -3.79 15.37 -9.27
N ALA A 219 -2.48 15.38 -9.54
CA ALA A 219 -1.89 14.49 -10.55
C ALA A 219 -1.84 13.01 -10.10
N THR A 220 -1.74 12.75 -8.80
CA THR A 220 -1.59 11.40 -8.23
C THR A 220 -2.90 10.88 -7.67
N ALA A 221 -3.23 9.61 -7.92
CA ALA A 221 -4.45 8.96 -7.42
C ALA A 221 -4.65 9.13 -5.89
N ILE A 222 -3.56 9.10 -5.11
CA ILE A 222 -3.56 9.31 -3.65
C ILE A 222 -4.18 10.65 -3.25
N ASN A 223 -3.96 11.70 -4.05
CA ASN A 223 -4.42 13.05 -3.75
C ASN A 223 -5.68 13.43 -4.55
N GLN A 224 -6.11 12.58 -5.48
CA GLN A 224 -7.33 12.78 -6.26
C GLN A 224 -8.59 12.41 -5.48
N PHE A 225 -8.48 11.46 -4.56
CA PHE A 225 -9.59 10.90 -3.79
C PHE A 225 -9.30 11.03 -2.29
N GLY A 226 -10.36 11.10 -1.49
CA GLY A 226 -10.24 11.03 -0.04
C GLY A 226 -10.08 9.59 0.46
N ALA A 227 -10.44 9.36 1.72
CA ALA A 227 -10.36 8.04 2.34
C ALA A 227 -11.33 7.05 1.65
N THR A 228 -10.77 6.13 0.86
CA THR A 228 -11.52 5.12 0.11
C THR A 228 -12.16 4.05 1.01
N ARG A 229 -11.66 3.90 2.23
CA ARG A 229 -12.12 2.88 3.18
C ARG A 229 -12.55 3.52 4.50
N LEU A 230 -13.51 2.90 5.17
CA LEU A 230 -14.03 3.42 6.45
C LEU A 230 -13.00 3.34 7.58
N ASP A 231 -12.17 2.30 7.63
CA ASP A 231 -11.09 2.16 8.62
C ASP A 231 -10.05 3.29 8.50
N LEU A 232 -9.66 3.62 7.26
CA LEU A 232 -8.81 4.77 6.98
C LEU A 232 -9.51 6.10 7.36
N ALA A 233 -10.79 6.23 7.02
CA ALA A 233 -11.58 7.42 7.37
C ALA A 233 -11.67 7.63 8.89
N GLN A 234 -11.86 6.55 9.65
CA GLN A 234 -11.86 6.57 11.11
C GLN A 234 -10.47 6.91 11.68
N SER A 235 -9.40 6.38 11.11
CA SER A 235 -8.03 6.74 11.51
C SER A 235 -7.72 8.22 11.25
N LEU A 236 -8.18 8.76 10.12
CA LEU A 236 -8.03 10.19 9.82
C LEU A 236 -8.91 11.05 10.72
N LEU A 237 -10.15 10.64 11.00
CA LEU A 237 -11.01 11.30 11.97
C LEU A 237 -10.34 11.34 13.35
N ASP A 238 -9.73 10.23 13.77
CA ASP A 238 -8.98 10.15 15.02
C ASP A 238 -7.85 11.19 15.09
N LYS A 239 -7.09 11.36 14.01
CA LYS A 239 -6.05 12.40 13.86
C LYS A 239 -6.61 13.82 13.79
N ILE A 240 -7.85 14.00 13.31
CA ILE A 240 -8.55 15.30 13.26
C ILE A 240 -9.11 15.67 14.63
N LEU A 241 -9.52 14.69 15.45
CA LEU A 241 -10.07 14.94 16.78
C LEU A 241 -8.97 15.11 17.83
N TRP A 242 -7.83 14.44 17.64
CA TRP A 242 -6.80 14.34 18.66
C TRP A 242 -5.43 14.76 18.11
N LYS A 243 -4.64 15.40 18.98
CA LYS A 243 -3.22 15.69 18.72
C LYS A 243 -2.37 15.04 19.81
N GLU A 244 -1.17 14.62 19.45
CA GLU A 244 -0.20 14.13 20.40
C GLU A 244 0.78 15.24 20.75
N GLN A 245 0.90 15.58 22.02
CA GLN A 245 1.78 16.64 22.50
C GLN A 245 2.69 16.13 23.61
N TRP A 246 3.91 16.65 23.65
CA TRP A 246 4.84 16.40 24.74
C TRP A 246 4.51 17.34 25.89
N VAL A 247 4.05 16.79 27.02
CA VAL A 247 3.69 17.55 28.21
C VAL A 247 4.61 17.15 29.36
N THR A 248 5.15 18.13 30.08
CA THR A 248 5.84 17.91 31.35
C THR A 248 4.81 17.61 32.44
N LYS A 249 4.83 16.41 33.03
CA LYS A 249 4.00 16.10 34.20
C LYS A 249 4.53 16.87 35.41
N GLU A 250 3.63 17.42 36.23
CA GLU A 250 3.95 18.27 37.41
C GLU A 250 4.95 17.66 38.40
N ASN A 251 5.18 16.34 38.37
CA ASN A 251 6.13 15.63 39.25
C ASN A 251 7.28 14.89 38.53
N GLN A 252 7.50 15.06 37.22
CA GLN A 252 8.61 14.42 36.50
C GLN A 252 9.27 15.37 35.49
N LYS A 253 10.61 15.45 35.50
CA LYS A 253 11.42 16.21 34.52
C LYS A 253 11.37 15.66 33.09
N SER A 254 10.68 14.54 32.88
CA SER A 254 10.59 13.88 31.57
C SER A 254 9.33 14.29 30.82
N LEU A 255 9.48 14.64 29.55
CA LEU A 255 8.36 14.89 28.64
C LEU A 255 7.60 13.57 28.42
N VAL A 256 6.28 13.60 28.64
CA VAL A 256 5.40 12.46 28.35
C VAL A 256 4.49 12.83 27.19
N LYS A 257 4.46 11.95 26.18
CA LYS A 257 3.56 12.09 25.04
C LYS A 257 2.12 11.86 25.51
N THR A 258 1.32 12.92 25.51
CA THR A 258 -0.07 12.90 25.96
C THR A 258 -0.99 13.25 24.80
N ARG A 259 -2.10 12.54 24.71
CA ARG A 259 -3.13 12.74 23.70
C ARG A 259 -4.10 13.82 24.19
N THR A 260 -4.17 14.95 23.49
CA THR A 260 -5.04 16.09 23.82
C THR A 260 -6.10 16.28 22.75
N SER A 261 -7.29 16.73 23.14
CA SER A 261 -8.37 17.00 22.18
C SER A 261 -8.03 18.26 21.38
N ARG A 262 -8.13 18.19 20.05
CA ARG A 262 -7.99 19.38 19.20
C ARG A 262 -9.15 20.37 19.42
N SER A 263 -10.33 19.89 19.81
CA SER A 263 -11.47 20.77 20.12
C SER A 263 -11.15 21.79 21.23
N GLN A 264 -10.39 21.37 22.25
CA GLN A 264 -9.96 22.24 23.34
C GLN A 264 -9.00 23.34 22.86
N GLY A 265 -8.21 23.06 21.83
CA GLY A 265 -7.36 24.06 21.17
C GLY A 265 -8.20 25.20 20.62
N PHE A 266 -9.36 24.88 20.06
CA PHE A 266 -10.32 25.80 19.44
C PHE A 266 -11.45 26.24 20.38
N ALA A 267 -11.31 26.07 21.69
CA ALA A 267 -12.39 26.36 22.64
C ALA A 267 -12.94 27.79 22.51
N GLY A 268 -14.26 27.93 22.43
CA GLY A 268 -14.97 29.21 22.25
C GLY A 268 -15.06 29.70 20.80
N THR A 269 -14.37 29.06 19.85
CA THR A 269 -14.39 29.46 18.44
C THR A 269 -15.51 28.78 17.65
N GLN A 270 -15.82 29.31 16.46
CA GLN A 270 -16.81 28.74 15.55
C GLN A 270 -16.45 27.35 15.01
N ILE A 271 -15.18 26.94 15.11
CA ILE A 271 -14.70 25.61 14.66
C ILE A 271 -14.93 24.53 15.70
N GLU A 272 -15.01 24.87 17.00
CA GLU A 272 -15.13 23.88 18.07
C GLU A 272 -16.28 22.86 17.85
N PRO A 273 -17.50 23.27 17.48
CA PRO A 273 -18.60 22.32 17.26
C PRO A 273 -18.40 21.40 16.04
N ILE A 274 -17.52 21.77 15.10
CA ILE A 274 -17.24 20.97 13.90
C ILE A 274 -16.61 19.63 14.29
N PHE A 275 -15.77 19.58 15.32
CA PHE A 275 -15.12 18.33 15.73
C PHE A 275 -16.15 17.30 16.19
N GLU A 276 -17.16 17.72 16.95
CA GLU A 276 -18.26 16.85 17.36
C GLU A 276 -19.16 16.47 16.17
N TYR A 277 -19.45 17.43 15.28
CA TYR A 277 -20.19 17.17 14.06
C TYR A 277 -19.51 16.13 13.15
N LEU A 278 -18.20 16.25 12.95
CA LEU A 278 -17.38 15.29 12.19
C LEU A 278 -17.42 13.89 12.82
N LYS A 279 -17.40 13.82 14.16
CA LYS A 279 -17.48 12.55 14.88
C LYS A 279 -18.83 11.87 14.73
N ASN A 280 -19.93 12.63 14.84
CA ASN A 280 -21.28 12.08 14.87
C ASN A 280 -21.85 11.81 13.47
N ASP A 281 -21.47 12.61 12.47
CA ASP A 281 -22.03 12.54 11.12
C ASP A 281 -21.05 12.03 10.05
N LEU A 282 -19.95 11.37 10.45
CA LEU A 282 -18.96 10.79 9.52
C LEU A 282 -19.64 9.87 8.48
N ASP A 283 -20.59 9.05 8.92
CA ASP A 283 -21.29 8.10 8.04
C ASP A 283 -22.10 8.80 6.95
N LYS A 284 -22.67 9.98 7.24
CA LYS A 284 -23.38 10.80 6.23
C LYS A 284 -22.41 11.44 5.23
N MET A 285 -21.17 11.70 5.65
CA MET A 285 -20.13 12.30 4.80
C MET A 285 -19.38 11.26 3.96
N MET A 286 -19.29 10.01 4.43
CA MET A 286 -18.53 8.93 3.76
C MET A 286 -19.43 7.88 3.08
N LEU A 287 -20.69 7.76 3.47
CA LEU A 287 -21.66 6.76 2.96
C LEU A 287 -21.06 5.34 2.92
N PRO A 288 -20.70 4.76 4.07
CA PRO A 288 -20.03 3.48 4.12
C PRO A 288 -20.91 2.34 3.58
N LYS A 289 -20.33 1.45 2.76
CA LYS A 289 -21.01 0.21 2.33
C LYS A 289 -20.05 -0.96 2.36
N PHE A 290 -20.54 -2.12 2.78
CA PHE A 290 -19.74 -3.34 2.75
C PHE A 290 -19.42 -3.71 1.30
N LYS A 291 -18.14 -4.05 1.04
CA LYS A 291 -17.63 -4.35 -0.29
C LYS A 291 -16.77 -5.60 -0.27
N PHE A 292 -17.06 -6.50 -1.21
CA PHE A 292 -16.16 -7.56 -1.66
C PHE A 292 -15.48 -7.12 -2.95
N TYR A 293 -14.17 -6.88 -2.90
CA TYR A 293 -13.34 -6.37 -3.98
C TYR A 293 -12.46 -7.46 -4.58
N TRP A 294 -13.08 -8.41 -5.29
CA TRP A 294 -12.34 -9.53 -5.92
C TRP A 294 -11.35 -9.07 -7.00
N GLN A 295 -11.56 -7.89 -7.59
CA GLN A 295 -10.64 -7.32 -8.59
C GLN A 295 -9.26 -6.98 -8.00
N TYR A 296 -9.13 -6.99 -6.68
CA TYR A 296 -7.84 -6.97 -6.00
C TYR A 296 -6.82 -7.95 -6.62
N PHE A 297 -7.24 -9.13 -7.08
CA PHE A 297 -6.32 -10.12 -7.65
C PHE A 297 -5.97 -9.92 -9.13
N ILE A 298 -6.59 -8.95 -9.80
CA ILE A 298 -6.51 -8.81 -11.27
C ILE A 298 -6.09 -7.41 -11.69
N ASP A 299 -6.59 -6.39 -11.00
CA ASP A 299 -6.27 -5.01 -11.33
C ASP A 299 -4.78 -4.74 -11.16
N ASP A 300 -4.29 -3.79 -11.94
CA ASP A 300 -2.93 -3.27 -11.83
C ASP A 300 -2.78 -2.49 -10.50
N SER A 301 -1.55 -2.43 -10.01
CA SER A 301 -1.20 -1.66 -8.83
C SER A 301 -1.04 -0.18 -9.20
N THR A 302 -1.70 0.71 -8.47
CA THR A 302 -1.43 2.16 -8.62
C THR A 302 -0.09 2.51 -7.95
N PRO A 303 0.57 3.62 -8.34
CA PRO A 303 1.79 4.07 -7.70
C PRO A 303 1.67 4.14 -6.17
N GLY A 304 2.62 3.52 -5.48
CA GLY A 304 2.65 3.43 -4.02
C GLY A 304 1.64 2.45 -3.43
N HIS A 305 1.02 1.59 -4.26
CA HIS A 305 0.05 0.58 -3.83
C HIS A 305 -1.14 1.13 -3.02
N TYR A 306 -1.39 2.45 -3.12
CA TYR A 306 -2.44 3.12 -2.37
C TYR A 306 -3.82 2.56 -2.65
N PHE A 307 -4.03 2.22 -3.92
CA PHE A 307 -5.20 1.50 -4.37
C PHE A 307 -4.87 0.66 -5.61
N GLY A 308 -5.77 -0.22 -6.02
CA GLY A 308 -5.57 -1.11 -7.17
C GLY A 308 -5.42 -2.56 -6.73
N GLY A 309 -5.10 -3.41 -7.68
CA GLY A 309 -4.89 -4.82 -7.41
C GLY A 309 -3.42 -5.17 -7.32
N ILE A 310 -3.18 -6.46 -7.13
CA ILE A 310 -1.88 -7.13 -7.09
C ILE A 310 -1.75 -8.12 -8.26
N GLY A 311 -2.55 -7.94 -9.32
CA GLY A 311 -2.60 -8.85 -10.46
C GLY A 311 -1.24 -9.02 -11.15
N PRO A 312 -0.53 -7.94 -11.49
CA PRO A 312 0.82 -8.02 -12.07
C PRO A 312 1.83 -8.73 -11.17
N GLU A 313 1.72 -8.58 -9.86
CA GLU A 313 2.58 -9.20 -8.85
C GLU A 313 2.33 -10.71 -8.78
N ILE A 314 1.06 -11.15 -8.82
CA ILE A 314 0.68 -12.55 -8.93
C ILE A 314 1.23 -13.14 -10.24
N LEU A 315 1.01 -12.44 -11.36
CA LEU A 315 1.47 -12.88 -12.66
C LEU A 315 3.00 -13.02 -12.69
N GLY A 316 3.74 -12.05 -12.16
CA GLY A 316 5.19 -12.09 -12.13
C GLY A 316 5.73 -13.20 -11.24
N THR A 317 5.15 -13.41 -10.05
CA THR A 317 5.51 -14.56 -9.20
C THR A 317 5.22 -15.88 -9.92
N LEU A 318 4.10 -16.01 -10.63
CA LEU A 318 3.79 -17.20 -11.42
C LEU A 318 4.79 -17.43 -12.57
N LEU A 319 5.06 -16.40 -13.37
CA LEU A 319 5.98 -16.48 -14.50
C LEU A 319 7.38 -16.87 -14.07
N LEU A 320 7.91 -16.22 -13.01
CA LEU A 320 9.22 -16.55 -12.47
C LEU A 320 9.26 -18.00 -11.96
N THR A 321 8.24 -18.40 -11.20
CA THR A 321 8.16 -19.74 -10.62
C THR A 321 8.13 -20.81 -11.71
N LEU A 322 7.22 -20.67 -12.68
CA LEU A 322 7.06 -21.64 -13.76
C LEU A 322 8.30 -21.71 -14.65
N LEU A 323 8.85 -20.56 -15.04
CA LEU A 323 10.04 -20.51 -15.90
C LEU A 323 11.27 -21.06 -15.18
N SER A 324 11.41 -20.85 -13.85
CA SER A 324 12.47 -21.51 -13.08
C SER A 324 12.29 -23.04 -13.07
N MET A 325 11.07 -23.56 -12.91
CA MET A 325 10.84 -25.01 -12.95
C MET A 325 11.24 -25.63 -14.27
N VAL A 326 11.11 -24.90 -15.39
CA VAL A 326 11.59 -25.37 -16.72
C VAL A 326 13.09 -25.67 -16.70
N PHE A 327 13.89 -24.97 -15.90
CA PHE A 327 15.33 -25.24 -15.76
C PHE A 327 15.63 -26.21 -14.61
N VAL A 328 15.02 -26.02 -13.44
CA VAL A 328 15.30 -26.80 -12.22
C VAL A 328 14.98 -28.27 -12.40
N ILE A 329 13.82 -28.61 -12.99
CA ILE A 329 13.37 -30.00 -13.12
C ILE A 329 14.32 -30.82 -14.00
N PRO A 330 14.59 -30.46 -15.28
CA PRO A 330 15.44 -31.28 -16.12
C PRO A 330 16.87 -31.34 -15.60
N LEU A 331 17.47 -30.20 -15.23
CA LEU A 331 18.84 -30.18 -14.73
C LEU A 331 18.98 -30.98 -13.43
N GLY A 332 18.03 -30.81 -12.51
CA GLY A 332 18.04 -31.53 -11.23
C GLY A 332 17.88 -33.04 -11.39
N VAL A 333 16.91 -33.48 -12.21
CA VAL A 333 16.66 -34.91 -12.44
C VAL A 333 17.81 -35.57 -13.21
N ILE A 334 18.35 -34.90 -14.24
CA ILE A 334 19.48 -35.43 -15.02
C ILE A 334 20.73 -35.55 -14.13
N SER A 335 21.05 -34.51 -13.35
CA SER A 335 22.17 -34.57 -12.41
C SER A 335 21.98 -35.68 -11.37
N ALA A 336 20.79 -35.81 -10.79
CA ALA A 336 20.50 -36.87 -9.84
C ALA A 336 20.61 -38.27 -10.48
N ALA A 337 20.07 -38.47 -11.67
CA ALA A 337 20.18 -39.73 -12.42
C ALA A 337 21.64 -40.09 -12.68
N TYR A 338 22.44 -39.13 -13.13
CA TYR A 338 23.87 -39.34 -13.38
C TYR A 338 24.62 -39.72 -12.11
N LEU A 339 24.43 -38.96 -11.02
CA LEU A 339 25.12 -39.14 -9.74
C LEU A 339 24.70 -40.41 -8.97
N THR A 340 23.62 -41.08 -9.37
CA THR A 340 23.10 -42.27 -8.69
C THR A 340 23.20 -43.54 -9.52
N GLU A 341 22.88 -43.49 -10.81
CA GLU A 341 22.77 -44.68 -11.65
C GLU A 341 23.97 -44.87 -12.58
N PHE A 342 24.58 -43.78 -13.05
CA PHE A 342 25.61 -43.83 -14.09
C PHE A 342 27.02 -43.51 -13.59
N SER A 343 27.15 -42.89 -12.40
CA SER A 343 28.45 -42.52 -11.85
C SER A 343 29.14 -43.66 -11.12
N SER A 344 30.44 -43.82 -11.36
CA SER A 344 31.33 -44.62 -10.50
C SER A 344 31.72 -43.80 -9.27
N ASP A 345 31.89 -44.44 -8.10
CA ASP A 345 32.25 -43.75 -6.85
C ASP A 345 33.73 -43.30 -6.86
N ASN A 346 34.00 -42.21 -7.59
CA ASN A 346 35.32 -41.64 -7.80
C ASN A 346 35.46 -40.25 -7.17
N LEU A 347 36.69 -39.74 -7.12
CA LEU A 347 37.01 -38.47 -6.48
C LEU A 347 36.26 -37.28 -7.11
N ILE A 348 36.02 -37.31 -8.43
CA ILE A 348 35.26 -36.27 -9.14
C ILE A 348 33.81 -36.22 -8.63
N ILE A 349 33.15 -37.36 -8.49
CA ILE A 349 31.76 -37.44 -8.01
C ILE A 349 31.66 -36.98 -6.55
N LYS A 350 32.65 -37.32 -5.72
CA LYS A 350 32.74 -36.81 -4.34
C LYS A 350 32.87 -35.28 -4.31
N ILE A 351 33.72 -34.70 -5.16
CA ILE A 351 33.84 -33.24 -5.28
C ILE A 351 32.52 -32.61 -5.74
N ILE A 352 31.87 -33.15 -6.76
CA ILE A 352 30.58 -32.64 -7.24
C ILE A 352 29.52 -32.66 -6.13
N ARG A 353 29.43 -33.76 -5.37
CA ARG A 353 28.55 -33.85 -4.20
C ARG A 353 28.87 -32.80 -3.15
N ILE A 354 30.15 -32.56 -2.86
CA ILE A 354 30.58 -31.50 -1.95
C ILE A 354 30.15 -30.12 -2.47
N CYS A 355 30.35 -29.82 -3.76
CA CYS A 355 29.95 -28.55 -4.36
C CYS A 355 28.43 -28.33 -4.25
N ILE A 356 27.61 -29.33 -4.59
CA ILE A 356 26.14 -29.26 -4.47
C ILE A 356 25.74 -29.00 -3.01
N ASN A 357 26.41 -29.65 -2.06
CA ASN A 357 26.15 -29.47 -0.63
C ASN A 357 26.55 -28.07 -0.15
N SER A 358 27.67 -27.55 -0.62
CA SER A 358 28.12 -26.19 -0.32
C SER A 358 27.18 -25.14 -0.89
N LEU A 359 26.66 -25.32 -2.12
CA LEU A 359 25.68 -24.42 -2.73
C LEU A 359 24.41 -24.28 -1.88
N ALA A 360 23.97 -25.35 -1.21
CA ALA A 360 22.80 -25.30 -0.35
C ALA A 360 23.01 -24.39 0.89
N GLY A 361 24.26 -24.14 1.30
CA GLY A 361 24.62 -23.29 2.43
C GLY A 361 24.89 -21.82 2.06
N VAL A 362 24.88 -21.48 0.76
CA VAL A 362 25.17 -20.11 0.29
C VAL A 362 23.95 -19.20 0.56
N PRO A 363 24.14 -18.01 1.17
CA PRO A 363 23.08 -17.02 1.34
C PRO A 363 22.42 -16.61 0.01
N SER A 364 21.08 -16.50 -0.02
CA SER A 364 20.31 -16.21 -1.24
C SER A 364 20.70 -14.91 -1.94
N ILE A 365 21.14 -13.89 -1.18
CA ILE A 365 21.59 -12.60 -1.74
C ILE A 365 22.83 -12.75 -2.64
N ILE A 366 23.71 -13.72 -2.36
CA ILE A 366 24.91 -13.97 -3.15
C ILE A 366 24.53 -14.52 -4.52
N PHE A 367 23.51 -15.39 -4.59
CA PHE A 367 22.96 -15.83 -5.88
C PHE A 367 22.38 -14.65 -6.68
N GLY A 368 21.75 -13.68 -6.03
CA GLY A 368 21.27 -12.46 -6.68
C GLY A 368 22.40 -11.65 -7.32
N LEU A 369 23.48 -11.41 -6.59
CA LEU A 369 24.66 -10.70 -7.10
C LEU A 369 25.36 -11.49 -8.22
N PHE A 370 25.49 -12.81 -8.07
CA PHE A 370 25.98 -13.68 -9.14
C PHE A 370 25.10 -13.61 -10.37
N GLY A 371 23.78 -13.68 -10.21
CA GLY A 371 22.83 -13.63 -11.31
C GLY A 371 22.87 -12.29 -12.05
N LEU A 372 23.06 -11.18 -11.32
CA LEU A 372 23.31 -9.88 -11.93
C LEU A 372 24.61 -9.90 -12.73
N ALA A 373 25.73 -10.30 -12.12
CA ALA A 373 27.03 -10.27 -12.78
C ALA A 373 27.11 -11.22 -14.00
N PHE A 374 26.61 -12.44 -13.86
CA PHE A 374 26.72 -13.47 -14.87
C PHE A 374 25.57 -13.43 -15.88
N PHE A 375 24.31 -13.46 -15.44
CA PHE A 375 23.19 -13.54 -16.38
C PHE A 375 22.85 -12.20 -17.02
N VAL A 376 22.76 -11.14 -16.20
CA VAL A 376 22.36 -9.82 -16.71
C VAL A 376 23.52 -9.13 -17.44
N LEU A 377 24.68 -9.01 -16.79
CA LEU A 377 25.79 -8.20 -17.31
C LEU A 377 26.69 -8.91 -18.32
N PHE A 378 26.79 -10.25 -18.27
CA PHE A 378 27.65 -11.02 -19.16
C PHE A 378 26.88 -11.83 -20.21
N LEU A 379 25.95 -12.69 -19.78
CA LEU A 379 25.28 -13.65 -20.67
C LEU A 379 24.34 -12.97 -21.66
N LEU A 380 23.45 -12.08 -21.21
CA LEU A 380 22.50 -11.39 -22.11
C LEU A 380 23.23 -10.60 -23.22
N PRO A 381 24.25 -9.76 -22.92
CA PRO A 381 25.03 -9.08 -23.96
C PRO A 381 25.77 -10.02 -24.90
N ALA A 382 26.30 -11.14 -24.39
CA ALA A 382 26.98 -12.14 -25.21
C ALA A 382 26.05 -12.76 -26.27
N PHE A 383 24.74 -12.81 -26.01
CA PHE A 383 23.71 -13.25 -26.96
C PHE A 383 23.05 -12.10 -27.73
N GLY A 384 23.56 -10.86 -27.62
CA GLY A 384 23.04 -9.70 -28.34
C GLY A 384 21.75 -9.10 -27.74
N PHE A 385 21.38 -9.48 -26.51
CA PHE A 385 20.25 -8.90 -25.80
C PHE A 385 20.67 -7.69 -24.95
N ALA A 386 19.69 -6.84 -24.63
CA ALA A 386 19.92 -5.70 -23.73
C ALA A 386 20.33 -6.16 -22.33
N SER A 387 21.37 -5.54 -21.77
CA SER A 387 21.86 -5.78 -20.41
C SER A 387 20.91 -5.18 -19.37
N LYS A 388 19.76 -5.83 -19.15
CA LYS A 388 18.76 -5.39 -18.18
C LYS A 388 18.19 -6.57 -17.36
N PRO A 389 17.88 -6.36 -16.07
CA PRO A 389 17.18 -7.36 -15.26
C PRO A 389 15.82 -7.75 -15.88
N CYS A 390 15.56 -9.05 -16.05
CA CYS A 390 14.30 -9.55 -16.61
C CYS A 390 13.85 -10.88 -16.00
N ILE A 391 12.64 -11.31 -16.32
CA ILE A 391 12.06 -12.60 -15.87
C ILE A 391 13.01 -13.77 -16.17
N LEU A 392 13.63 -13.80 -17.36
CA LEU A 392 14.54 -14.87 -17.75
C LEU A 392 15.76 -14.96 -16.83
N THR A 393 16.47 -13.86 -16.61
CA THR A 393 17.68 -13.82 -15.77
C THR A 393 17.36 -14.12 -14.31
N ALA A 394 16.22 -13.61 -13.81
CA ALA A 394 15.72 -13.94 -12.50
C ALA A 394 15.37 -15.43 -12.35
N SER A 395 14.67 -16.02 -13.33
CA SER A 395 14.33 -17.43 -13.31
C SER A 395 15.54 -18.34 -13.37
N MET A 396 16.56 -18.01 -14.18
CA MET A 396 17.83 -18.75 -14.22
C MET A 396 18.56 -18.67 -12.88
N THR A 397 18.60 -17.49 -12.26
CA THR A 397 19.22 -17.29 -10.94
C THR A 397 18.52 -18.12 -9.85
N LEU A 398 17.19 -18.05 -9.79
CA LEU A 398 16.37 -18.85 -8.88
C LEU A 398 16.55 -20.35 -9.11
N SER A 399 16.82 -20.76 -10.36
CA SER A 399 17.06 -22.14 -10.70
C SER A 399 18.37 -22.66 -10.10
N ILE A 400 19.44 -21.88 -10.18
CA ILE A 400 20.72 -22.22 -9.53
C ILE A 400 20.56 -22.31 -8.00
N LEU A 401 19.85 -21.37 -7.39
CA LEU A 401 19.60 -21.41 -5.95
C LEU A 401 18.83 -22.66 -5.51
N THR A 402 17.90 -23.13 -6.36
CA THR A 402 16.98 -24.23 -6.02
C THR A 402 17.49 -25.60 -6.46
N LEU A 403 18.45 -25.65 -7.39
CA LEU A 403 19.04 -26.86 -7.93
C LEU A 403 19.49 -27.89 -6.86
N PRO A 404 20.17 -27.53 -5.76
CA PRO A 404 20.57 -28.48 -4.73
C PRO A 404 19.39 -29.25 -4.11
N VAL A 405 18.25 -28.60 -3.94
CA VAL A 405 17.03 -29.22 -3.39
C VAL A 405 16.48 -30.25 -4.39
N MET A 406 16.41 -29.88 -5.66
CA MET A 406 15.88 -30.77 -6.70
C MET A 406 16.80 -31.99 -6.93
N ILE A 407 18.12 -31.77 -6.93
CA ILE A 407 19.10 -32.87 -7.11
C ILE A 407 18.98 -33.85 -5.96
N ARG A 408 19.08 -33.41 -4.70
CA ARG A 408 19.07 -34.32 -3.54
C ARG A 408 17.77 -35.11 -3.42
N SER A 409 16.64 -34.42 -3.54
CA SER A 409 15.33 -35.09 -3.46
C SER A 409 15.14 -36.12 -4.58
N SER A 410 15.62 -35.82 -5.79
CA SER A 410 15.58 -36.77 -6.91
C SER A 410 16.55 -37.94 -6.70
N GLU A 411 17.75 -37.71 -6.15
CA GLU A 411 18.68 -38.78 -5.83
C GLU A 411 18.12 -39.75 -4.79
N GLU A 412 17.51 -39.22 -3.72
CA GLU A 412 16.87 -40.03 -2.68
C GLU A 412 15.73 -40.85 -3.27
N ALA A 413 14.92 -40.24 -4.13
CA ALA A 413 13.84 -40.94 -4.84
C ALA A 413 14.36 -42.08 -5.74
N ILE A 414 15.44 -41.85 -6.49
CA ILE A 414 16.04 -42.88 -7.37
C ILE A 414 16.69 -44.00 -6.55
N LYS A 415 17.34 -43.67 -5.43
CA LYS A 415 17.95 -44.65 -4.51
C LYS A 415 16.92 -45.50 -3.77
N ALA A 416 15.72 -44.97 -3.54
CA ALA A 416 14.63 -45.69 -2.88
C ALA A 416 14.03 -46.80 -3.75
N VAL A 417 14.29 -46.83 -5.06
CA VAL A 417 13.82 -47.89 -5.95
C VAL A 417 14.53 -49.22 -5.60
N PRO A 418 13.78 -50.31 -5.33
CA PRO A 418 14.36 -51.60 -4.98
C PRO A 418 15.36 -52.09 -6.04
N ALA A 419 16.53 -52.56 -5.59
CA ALA A 419 17.56 -53.11 -6.49
C ALA A 419 17.03 -54.27 -7.34
N THR A 420 16.14 -55.09 -6.79
CA THR A 420 15.51 -56.23 -7.46
C THR A 420 14.80 -55.84 -8.75
N TYR A 421 14.18 -54.66 -8.83
CA TYR A 421 13.54 -54.20 -10.07
C TYR A 421 14.55 -53.96 -11.19
N LYS A 422 15.72 -53.43 -10.84
CA LYS A 422 16.82 -53.16 -11.76
C LYS A 422 17.46 -54.46 -12.23
N GLU A 423 17.75 -55.36 -11.29
CA GLU A 423 18.31 -56.69 -11.57
C GLU A 423 17.40 -57.53 -12.47
N ALA A 424 16.09 -57.53 -12.22
CA ALA A 424 15.12 -58.22 -13.08
C ALA A 424 15.11 -57.67 -14.52
N SER A 425 15.13 -56.35 -14.67
CA SER A 425 15.21 -55.69 -16.00
C SER A 425 16.50 -56.05 -16.74
N LEU A 426 17.64 -56.03 -16.04
CA LEU A 426 18.95 -56.42 -16.60
C LEU A 426 18.98 -57.90 -16.99
N ALA A 427 18.37 -58.78 -16.19
CA ALA A 427 18.28 -60.22 -16.48
C ALA A 427 17.44 -60.53 -17.74
N LEU A 428 16.48 -59.67 -18.08
CA LEU A 428 15.73 -59.72 -19.33
C LEU A 428 16.50 -59.14 -20.54
N GLY A 429 17.79 -58.83 -20.37
CA GLY A 429 18.65 -58.30 -21.42
C GLY A 429 18.50 -56.80 -21.71
N ALA A 430 17.79 -56.05 -20.85
CA ALA A 430 17.73 -54.60 -21.00
C ALA A 430 19.07 -53.95 -20.61
N GLY A 431 19.57 -52.98 -21.39
CA GLY A 431 20.74 -52.19 -21.02
C GLY A 431 20.45 -51.21 -19.88
N LYS A 432 21.49 -50.73 -19.17
CA LYS A 432 21.37 -49.80 -18.02
C LYS A 432 20.50 -48.57 -18.30
N PHE A 433 20.69 -47.93 -19.46
CA PHE A 433 19.90 -46.76 -19.86
C PHE A 433 18.41 -47.10 -20.06
N LYS A 434 18.11 -48.24 -20.69
CA LYS A 434 16.75 -48.72 -20.90
C LYS A 434 16.08 -49.09 -19.57
N THR A 435 16.81 -49.77 -18.67
CA THR A 435 16.37 -50.04 -17.29
C THR A 435 16.07 -48.75 -16.54
N PHE A 436 16.92 -47.73 -16.64
CA PHE A 436 16.67 -46.45 -15.98
C PHE A 436 15.38 -45.79 -16.49
N ILE A 437 15.22 -45.64 -17.80
CA ILE A 437 14.06 -44.94 -18.38
C ILE A 437 12.75 -45.68 -18.16
N LEU A 438 12.75 -47.01 -18.29
CA LEU A 438 11.51 -47.80 -18.28
C LEU A 438 11.14 -48.35 -16.90
N VAL A 439 12.09 -48.47 -15.97
CA VAL A 439 11.87 -49.10 -14.67
C VAL A 439 12.19 -48.14 -13.52
N THR A 440 13.42 -47.64 -13.44
CA THR A 440 13.86 -46.83 -12.30
C THR A 440 13.18 -45.47 -12.26
N LEU A 441 13.16 -44.73 -13.36
CA LEU A 441 12.61 -43.38 -13.43
C LEU A 441 11.09 -43.35 -13.17
N PRO A 442 10.26 -44.24 -13.75
CA PRO A 442 8.84 -44.30 -13.44
C PRO A 442 8.58 -44.68 -11.97
N ALA A 443 9.36 -45.61 -11.40
CA ALA A 443 9.24 -46.00 -10.00
C ALA A 443 9.65 -44.89 -9.03
N ALA A 444 10.66 -44.08 -9.38
CA ALA A 444 11.14 -42.94 -8.59
C ALA A 444 10.27 -41.68 -8.71
N LEU A 445 9.40 -41.61 -9.73
CA LEU A 445 8.64 -40.41 -10.08
C LEU A 445 7.83 -39.79 -8.92
N PRO A 446 7.18 -40.56 -8.03
CA PRO A 446 6.47 -39.98 -6.88
C PRO A 446 7.40 -39.22 -5.91
N GLY A 447 8.61 -39.72 -5.72
CA GLY A 447 9.64 -39.07 -4.92
C GLY A 447 10.20 -37.83 -5.63
N ILE A 448 10.49 -37.92 -6.93
CA ILE A 448 10.94 -36.78 -7.75
C ILE A 448 9.91 -35.65 -7.72
N LEU A 449 8.61 -35.96 -7.85
CA LEU A 449 7.54 -34.97 -7.75
C LEU A 449 7.46 -34.29 -6.39
N THR A 450 7.88 -34.97 -5.33
CA THR A 450 8.00 -34.33 -4.00
C THR A 450 9.14 -33.31 -4.02
N GLY A 451 10.26 -33.62 -4.67
CA GLY A 451 11.33 -32.66 -4.98
C GLY A 451 10.82 -31.43 -5.75
N VAL A 452 10.02 -31.65 -6.79
CA VAL A 452 9.40 -30.57 -7.57
C VAL A 452 8.54 -29.66 -6.69
N ILE A 453 7.70 -30.22 -5.82
CA ILE A 453 6.84 -29.44 -4.90
C ILE A 453 7.69 -28.57 -3.95
N LEU A 454 8.77 -29.13 -3.41
CA LEU A 454 9.68 -28.40 -2.51
C LEU A 454 10.41 -27.27 -3.26
N SER A 455 10.88 -27.55 -4.48
CA SER A 455 11.52 -26.55 -5.34
C SER A 455 10.55 -25.44 -5.74
N LEU A 456 9.31 -25.76 -6.09
CA LEU A 456 8.26 -24.81 -6.43
C LEU A 456 7.96 -23.86 -5.26
N SER A 457 7.80 -24.42 -4.07
CA SER A 457 7.56 -23.66 -2.84
C SER A 457 8.70 -22.69 -2.53
N ARG A 458 9.95 -23.16 -2.70
CA ARG A 458 11.14 -22.34 -2.47
C ARG A 458 11.17 -21.17 -3.45
N VAL A 459 11.09 -21.43 -4.75
CA VAL A 459 11.18 -20.40 -5.80
C VAL A 459 10.09 -19.34 -5.64
N ALA A 460 8.84 -19.74 -5.42
CA ALA A 460 7.72 -18.80 -5.28
C ALA A 460 7.89 -17.84 -4.09
N GLY A 461 8.57 -18.28 -3.02
CA GLY A 461 8.80 -17.50 -1.81
C GLY A 461 10.12 -16.69 -1.79
N GLU A 462 10.99 -16.83 -2.79
CA GLU A 462 12.27 -16.12 -2.81
C GLU A 462 12.12 -14.63 -3.13
N THR A 463 12.98 -13.80 -2.52
CA THR A 463 12.99 -12.34 -2.72
C THR A 463 14.38 -11.80 -3.05
N ALA A 464 15.41 -12.26 -2.33
CA ALA A 464 16.76 -11.70 -2.46
C ALA A 464 17.38 -11.88 -3.86
N PRO A 465 17.27 -13.03 -4.54
CA PRO A 465 17.88 -13.19 -5.86
C PRO A 465 17.23 -12.32 -6.92
N ILE A 466 15.90 -12.17 -6.85
CA ILE A 466 15.11 -11.45 -7.85
C ILE A 466 15.28 -9.93 -7.77
N LEU A 467 15.65 -9.42 -6.58
CA LEU A 467 15.90 -7.99 -6.33
C LEU A 467 16.86 -7.38 -7.35
N PHE A 468 17.91 -8.12 -7.72
CA PHE A 468 18.93 -7.63 -8.67
C PHE A 468 18.73 -8.14 -10.10
N THR A 469 17.90 -9.16 -10.29
CA THR A 469 17.90 -9.95 -11.53
C THR A 469 16.63 -9.85 -12.34
N GLY A 470 15.52 -9.30 -11.80
CA GLY A 470 14.32 -9.06 -12.60
C GLY A 470 13.15 -8.37 -11.91
N ALA A 471 13.18 -8.14 -10.60
CA ALA A 471 12.08 -7.52 -9.86
C ALA A 471 12.11 -5.98 -9.97
N VAL A 472 10.93 -5.38 -10.14
CA VAL A 472 10.72 -3.91 -10.09
C VAL A 472 9.53 -3.56 -9.21
N ALA A 473 9.57 -2.40 -8.56
CA ALA A 473 8.51 -1.95 -7.65
C ALA A 473 7.31 -1.40 -8.43
N LEU A 474 7.60 -0.66 -9.51
CA LEU A 474 6.60 -0.12 -10.42
C LEU A 474 7.09 -0.27 -11.86
N GLY A 475 6.21 -0.68 -12.77
CA GLY A 475 6.53 -0.87 -14.18
C GLY A 475 5.33 -1.46 -14.94
N PRO A 476 5.29 -1.44 -16.28
CA PRO A 476 4.20 -2.06 -17.00
C PRO A 476 4.10 -3.56 -16.75
N VAL A 477 2.91 -4.14 -16.94
CA VAL A 477 2.74 -5.60 -16.97
C VAL A 477 3.68 -6.19 -18.02
N PRO A 478 4.49 -7.21 -17.68
CA PRO A 478 5.48 -7.77 -18.60
C PRO A 478 4.80 -8.34 -19.84
N ARG A 479 5.36 -8.05 -21.02
CA ARG A 479 4.86 -8.58 -22.31
C ARG A 479 5.75 -9.70 -22.84
N SER A 480 6.96 -9.81 -22.32
CA SER A 480 7.96 -10.80 -22.69
C SER A 480 8.75 -11.30 -21.48
N ILE A 481 9.39 -12.47 -21.60
CA ILE A 481 10.34 -12.99 -20.60
C ILE A 481 11.60 -12.10 -20.46
N PHE A 482 11.84 -11.22 -21.42
CA PHE A 482 12.92 -10.23 -21.38
C PHE A 482 12.50 -8.92 -20.70
N ASP A 483 11.29 -8.83 -20.16
CA ASP A 483 10.88 -7.69 -19.35
C ASP A 483 11.10 -7.95 -17.86
N SER A 484 11.32 -6.89 -17.10
CA SER A 484 11.27 -6.94 -15.64
C SER A 484 9.82 -7.13 -15.18
N THR A 485 9.62 -7.67 -13.98
CA THR A 485 8.27 -7.91 -13.46
C THR A 485 8.13 -7.46 -12.02
N ARG A 486 6.90 -7.12 -11.63
CA ARG A 486 6.52 -7.03 -10.23
C ARG A 486 6.32 -8.43 -9.66
N THR A 487 6.53 -8.62 -8.37
CA THR A 487 6.33 -9.91 -7.70
C THR A 487 5.74 -9.70 -6.31
N LEU A 488 5.00 -10.67 -5.80
CA LEU A 488 4.38 -10.56 -4.47
C LEU A 488 5.43 -10.46 -3.35
N SER A 489 6.52 -11.21 -3.47
CA SER A 489 7.57 -11.27 -2.46
C SER A 489 8.36 -9.96 -2.39
N TYR A 490 8.81 -9.44 -3.54
CA TYR A 490 9.50 -8.16 -3.60
C TYR A 490 8.59 -6.97 -3.27
N GLY A 491 7.36 -6.95 -3.78
CA GLY A 491 6.43 -5.85 -3.48
C GLY A 491 6.05 -5.79 -1.99
N SER A 492 5.92 -6.95 -1.33
CA SER A 492 5.72 -6.99 0.13
C SER A 492 6.91 -6.42 0.91
N TYR A 493 8.13 -6.70 0.43
CA TYR A 493 9.36 -6.15 1.00
C TYR A 493 9.47 -4.63 0.77
N ASP A 494 9.25 -4.18 -0.46
CA ASP A 494 9.32 -2.76 -0.84
C ASP A 494 8.34 -1.92 -0.03
N MET A 495 7.09 -2.40 0.12
CA MET A 495 6.09 -1.77 0.98
C MET A 495 6.48 -1.78 2.46
N ALA A 496 7.19 -2.78 2.96
CA ALA A 496 7.62 -2.83 4.36
C ALA A 496 8.75 -1.83 4.67
N VAL A 497 9.61 -1.55 3.68
CA VAL A 497 10.78 -0.66 3.83
C VAL A 497 10.45 0.78 3.43
N GLY A 498 9.44 1.00 2.59
CA GLY A 498 8.96 2.31 2.14
C GLY A 498 8.26 3.12 3.24
N ASP A 499 9.03 3.65 4.18
CA ASP A 499 8.63 4.30 5.46
C ASP A 499 7.31 5.10 5.44
N ARG A 500 7.07 5.96 4.43
CA ARG A 500 5.86 6.80 4.36
C ARG A 500 4.62 6.11 3.80
N LEU A 501 4.76 5.22 2.81
CA LEU A 501 3.63 4.56 2.16
C LEU A 501 3.18 3.31 2.95
N ALA A 502 4.13 2.64 3.60
CA ALA A 502 3.89 1.50 4.48
C ALA A 502 2.82 1.78 5.54
N MET A 503 2.91 2.95 6.18
CA MET A 503 1.99 3.37 7.23
C MET A 503 0.62 3.82 6.72
N MET A 504 0.50 4.18 5.44
CA MET A 504 -0.75 4.68 4.85
C MET A 504 -1.64 3.56 4.32
N VAL A 505 -1.08 2.39 3.96
CA VAL A 505 -1.80 1.32 3.26
C VAL A 505 -1.53 -0.08 3.86
N PRO A 506 -1.69 -0.28 5.18
CA PRO A 506 -1.33 -1.55 5.82
C PRO A 506 -2.10 -2.74 5.26
N HIS A 507 -3.36 -2.54 4.84
CA HIS A 507 -4.20 -3.60 4.30
C HIS A 507 -3.61 -4.22 3.01
N ASN A 508 -3.01 -3.41 2.13
CA ASN A 508 -2.44 -3.92 0.88
C ASN A 508 -1.17 -4.74 1.15
N GLN A 509 -0.34 -4.32 2.11
CA GLN A 509 0.85 -5.07 2.52
C GLN A 509 0.47 -6.46 3.07
N TYR A 510 -0.47 -6.53 4.03
CA TYR A 510 -0.95 -7.82 4.54
C TYR A 510 -1.66 -8.62 3.45
N GLY A 511 -2.39 -7.96 2.56
CA GLY A 511 -3.06 -8.58 1.41
C GLY A 511 -2.09 -9.25 0.44
N MET A 512 -0.95 -8.62 0.13
CA MET A 512 0.09 -9.20 -0.72
C MET A 512 0.70 -10.46 -0.10
N VAL A 513 1.05 -10.42 1.19
CA VAL A 513 1.61 -11.57 1.90
C VAL A 513 0.60 -12.71 1.98
N ALA A 514 -0.66 -12.42 2.33
CA ALA A 514 -1.73 -13.42 2.35
C ALA A 514 -1.96 -14.03 0.95
N SER A 515 -1.87 -13.23 -0.10
CA SER A 515 -2.00 -13.68 -1.49
C SER A 515 -0.82 -14.53 -1.93
N LEU A 516 0.40 -14.23 -1.49
CA LEU A 516 1.58 -15.07 -1.73
C LEU A 516 1.42 -16.44 -1.07
N ILE A 517 0.98 -16.47 0.20
CA ILE A 517 0.71 -17.72 0.92
C ILE A 517 -0.37 -18.52 0.18
N LEU A 518 -1.48 -17.87 -0.19
CA LEU A 518 -2.56 -18.51 -0.93
C LEU A 518 -2.07 -19.05 -2.29
N LEU A 519 -1.27 -18.28 -3.02
CA LEU A 519 -0.69 -18.68 -4.30
C LEU A 519 0.19 -19.93 -4.15
N VAL A 520 1.09 -19.95 -3.17
CA VAL A 520 1.96 -21.10 -2.87
C VAL A 520 1.12 -22.32 -2.49
N LEU A 521 0.10 -22.15 -1.64
CA LEU A 521 -0.81 -23.25 -1.28
C LEU A 521 -1.56 -23.79 -2.50
N CYS A 522 -2.07 -22.93 -3.37
CA CYS A 522 -2.74 -23.34 -4.61
C CYS A 522 -1.79 -24.08 -5.55
N LEU A 523 -0.58 -23.58 -5.75
CA LEU A 523 0.46 -24.22 -6.57
C LEU A 523 0.84 -25.59 -6.01
N ASN A 524 1.06 -25.70 -4.70
CA ASN A 524 1.37 -26.96 -4.03
C ASN A 524 0.20 -27.95 -4.08
N ALA A 525 -1.02 -27.49 -3.84
CA ALA A 525 -2.22 -28.32 -3.95
C ALA A 525 -2.37 -28.87 -5.37
N MET A 526 -2.19 -28.03 -6.39
CA MET A 526 -2.22 -28.44 -7.79
C MET A 526 -1.14 -29.49 -8.08
N ALA A 527 0.10 -29.27 -7.62
CA ALA A 527 1.19 -30.21 -7.79
C ALA A 527 0.95 -31.55 -7.07
N ILE A 528 0.37 -31.54 -5.86
CA ILE A 528 -0.03 -32.75 -5.12
C ILE A 528 -1.14 -33.50 -5.86
N ILE A 529 -2.15 -32.80 -6.39
CA ILE A 529 -3.24 -33.42 -7.17
C ILE A 529 -2.67 -34.09 -8.43
N LEU A 530 -1.75 -33.42 -9.13
CA LEU A 530 -1.06 -33.98 -10.30
C LEU A 530 -0.25 -35.23 -9.93
N ARG A 531 0.49 -35.19 -8.81
CA ARG A 531 1.23 -36.35 -8.28
C ARG A 531 0.31 -37.53 -8.01
N THR A 532 -0.81 -37.30 -7.33
CA THR A 532 -1.76 -38.38 -6.99
C THR A 532 -2.40 -38.99 -8.23
N LYS A 533 -2.77 -38.16 -9.24
CA LYS A 533 -3.30 -38.65 -10.51
C LYS A 533 -2.28 -39.48 -11.29
N LEU A 534 -1.03 -39.03 -11.34
CA LEU A 534 0.04 -39.75 -12.04
C LEU A 534 0.37 -41.07 -11.34
N PHE A 535 0.41 -41.07 -10.01
CA PHE A 535 0.64 -42.27 -9.21
C PHE A 535 -0.45 -43.34 -9.46
N LYS A 536 -1.73 -42.95 -9.48
CA LYS A 536 -2.83 -43.87 -9.79
C LYS A 536 -2.69 -44.51 -11.18
N ARG A 537 -2.32 -43.72 -12.20
CA ARG A 537 -2.10 -44.24 -13.56
C ARG A 537 -0.94 -45.23 -13.65
N LEU A 538 0.13 -45.03 -12.88
CA LEU A 538 1.30 -45.91 -12.89
C LEU A 538 1.07 -47.24 -12.17
N HIS A 539 0.13 -47.31 -11.22
CA HIS A 539 -0.16 -48.51 -10.44
C HIS A 539 -1.40 -49.29 -10.90
N GLY A 540 -2.02 -48.91 -12.04
CA GLY A 540 -3.05 -49.74 -12.67
C GLY A 540 -4.29 -50.01 -11.81
N HIS A 541 -4.86 -48.98 -11.18
CA HIS A 541 -6.18 -49.02 -10.55
C HIS A 541 -7.19 -48.14 -11.28
#